data_AF-A0AAU9X4E0-F1
#
_entry.id   AF-A0AAU9X4E0-F1
#
_cell.length_a   1.000
_cell.length_b   1.000
_cell.length_c   1.000
_cell.angle_alpha   90.00
_cell.angle_beta   90.00
_cell.angle_gamma   90.00
#
_symmetry.space_group_name_H-M   'P 1'
#
loop_
_entity.id
_entity.type
_entity.pdbx_description
1 polymer ?
#
loop_
_entity_poly.entity_id
_entity_poly.type
_entity_poly.pdbx_seq_one_letter_code
_entity_poly.pdbx_strand_id
1 'polypeptide(L)'
;MMLKGHTYKTFNFTPGTLECREACLADDRCKSYNVVMFIAMCELNNRTKEARPEDFKLTKSRHFFFCNSNVRSKSYLAIVFSRGKYTFDEKYNTLLFDSFYFYLERGPVGVTDRNAISDARMTASTVFDTRFYPYYGRLHENRGYGGWCPRTVSDRTDYLQVDMGTMLSVCAVATQGERINNEWTTSYKLQLSTDGVTWNVFEEINTAKVFPGNSDRHSVVKHFLATDVMARYVRFYPVTYHTFPCLRVEIFVRK
;
A
#
# COMPACT_ATOMS: atom_id res chain seq x y z
N MET A 1 9.51 -11.82 -5.11
CA MET A 1 10.42 -12.16 -6.24
C MET A 1 9.58 -12.65 -7.41
N MET A 2 10.00 -12.40 -8.64
CA MET A 2 9.28 -12.80 -9.86
C MET A 2 10.22 -13.31 -10.94
N LEU A 3 9.70 -14.11 -11.86
CA LEU A 3 10.36 -14.43 -13.13
C LEU A 3 9.88 -13.45 -14.22
N LYS A 4 10.81 -12.73 -14.85
CA LYS A 4 10.51 -11.69 -15.85
C LYS A 4 10.70 -12.20 -17.28
N GLY A 5 9.85 -11.79 -18.22
CA GLY A 5 10.04 -12.05 -19.66
C GLY A 5 9.52 -13.41 -20.15
N HIS A 6 8.96 -14.22 -19.25
CA HIS A 6 8.43 -15.55 -19.56
C HIS A 6 6.91 -15.67 -19.41
N THR A 7 6.24 -14.57 -19.01
CA THR A 7 4.79 -14.50 -18.87
C THR A 7 4.12 -14.58 -20.24
N TYR A 8 3.28 -15.59 -20.45
CA TYR A 8 2.54 -15.77 -21.71
C TYR A 8 1.02 -15.66 -21.55
N LYS A 9 0.51 -15.68 -20.31
CA LYS A 9 -0.92 -15.48 -20.02
C LYS A 9 -1.07 -14.73 -18.70
N THR A 10 -1.99 -13.77 -18.69
CA THR A 10 -2.34 -13.00 -17.49
C THR A 10 -3.84 -12.99 -17.28
N PHE A 11 -4.30 -13.12 -16.04
CA PHE A 11 -5.71 -13.03 -15.70
C PHE A 11 -5.89 -12.61 -14.25
N ASN A 12 -7.02 -11.99 -13.93
CA ASN A 12 -7.38 -11.67 -12.56
C ASN A 12 -7.96 -12.91 -11.87
N PHE A 13 -7.70 -13.06 -10.59
CA PHE A 13 -8.21 -14.15 -9.76
C PHE A 13 -8.82 -13.63 -8.47
N THR A 14 -9.58 -14.46 -7.78
CA THR A 14 -10.14 -14.10 -6.47
C THR A 14 -9.09 -14.31 -5.37
N PRO A 15 -8.71 -13.30 -4.57
CA PRO A 15 -7.76 -13.49 -3.48
C PRO A 15 -8.16 -14.63 -2.54
N GLY A 16 -7.21 -15.51 -2.22
CA GLY A 16 -7.45 -16.69 -1.36
C GLY A 16 -7.88 -17.95 -2.11
N THR A 17 -8.10 -17.91 -3.43
CA THR A 17 -8.40 -19.09 -4.24
C THR A 17 -7.16 -19.70 -4.89
N LEU A 18 -7.30 -20.92 -5.40
CA LEU A 18 -6.23 -21.65 -6.10
C LEU A 18 -6.27 -21.50 -7.62
N GLU A 19 -7.04 -20.53 -8.14
CA GLU A 19 -7.27 -20.31 -9.58
C GLU A 19 -5.97 -20.18 -10.38
N CYS A 20 -4.97 -19.47 -9.83
CA CYS A 20 -3.64 -19.38 -10.42
C CYS A 20 -2.98 -20.74 -10.69
N ARG A 21 -3.03 -21.61 -9.67
CA ARG A 21 -2.44 -22.94 -9.73
C ARG A 21 -3.24 -23.83 -10.68
N GLU A 22 -4.56 -23.80 -10.58
CA GLU A 22 -5.45 -24.61 -11.41
C GLU A 22 -5.30 -24.27 -12.88
N ALA A 23 -5.25 -22.98 -13.23
CA ALA A 23 -5.01 -22.52 -14.59
C ALA A 23 -3.64 -22.94 -15.12
N CYS A 24 -2.62 -22.95 -14.25
CA CYS A 24 -1.28 -23.37 -14.63
C CYS A 24 -1.18 -24.90 -14.79
N LEU A 25 -1.85 -25.69 -13.94
CA LEU A 25 -1.89 -27.15 -14.07
C LEU A 25 -2.73 -27.60 -15.28
N ALA A 26 -3.70 -26.80 -15.70
CA ALA A 26 -4.54 -27.07 -16.85
C ALA A 26 -3.90 -26.70 -18.20
N ASP A 27 -2.74 -26.04 -18.21
CA ASP A 27 -2.02 -25.63 -19.43
C ASP A 27 -0.60 -26.19 -19.42
N ASP A 28 -0.31 -27.16 -20.29
CA ASP A 28 0.99 -27.83 -20.38
C ASP A 28 2.16 -26.88 -20.65
N ARG A 29 1.89 -25.71 -21.24
CA ARG A 29 2.91 -24.67 -21.46
C ARG A 29 3.34 -24.04 -20.15
N CYS A 30 2.48 -24.04 -19.13
CA CYS A 30 2.77 -23.43 -17.84
C CYS A 30 3.77 -24.25 -17.05
N LYS A 31 4.90 -23.64 -16.70
CA LYS A 31 5.94 -24.23 -15.86
C LYS A 31 6.03 -23.56 -14.50
N SER A 32 5.62 -22.30 -14.41
CA SER A 32 5.56 -21.53 -13.17
C SER A 32 4.58 -20.37 -13.33
N TYR A 33 4.30 -19.61 -12.29
CA TYR A 33 3.47 -18.40 -12.37
C TYR A 33 3.93 -17.35 -11.36
N ASN A 34 3.74 -16.08 -11.66
CA ASN A 34 3.84 -15.01 -10.67
C ASN A 34 2.45 -14.62 -10.20
N VAL A 35 2.31 -14.32 -8.91
CA VAL A 35 1.11 -13.77 -8.31
C VAL A 35 1.39 -12.32 -7.95
N VAL A 36 0.60 -11.41 -8.49
CA VAL A 36 0.60 -10.00 -8.14
C VAL A 36 -0.46 -9.78 -7.07
N MET A 37 -0.05 -9.85 -5.81
CA MET A 37 -0.96 -9.91 -4.65
C MET A 37 -1.92 -8.70 -4.59
N PHE A 38 -1.43 -7.50 -4.89
CA PHE A 38 -2.20 -6.27 -4.69
C PHE A 38 -3.33 -6.06 -5.70
N ILE A 39 -3.18 -6.59 -6.92
CA ILE A 39 -4.21 -6.48 -7.97
C ILE A 39 -4.87 -7.82 -8.28
N ALA A 40 -4.63 -8.83 -7.43
CA ALA A 40 -5.13 -10.18 -7.60
C ALA A 40 -4.96 -10.68 -9.04
N MET A 41 -3.74 -10.57 -9.57
CA MET A 41 -3.43 -10.96 -10.94
C MET A 41 -2.45 -12.13 -10.98
N CYS A 42 -2.75 -13.10 -11.83
CA CYS A 42 -1.89 -14.21 -12.16
C CYS A 42 -1.12 -13.92 -13.44
N GLU A 43 0.17 -14.25 -13.46
CA GLU A 43 1.06 -14.18 -14.62
C GLU A 43 1.65 -15.58 -14.86
N LEU A 44 1.05 -16.39 -15.73
CA LEU A 44 1.54 -17.73 -16.07
C LEU A 44 2.81 -17.64 -16.92
N ASN A 45 3.82 -18.41 -16.55
CA ASN A 45 5.12 -18.44 -17.21
C ASN A 45 5.38 -19.80 -17.87
N ASN A 46 6.03 -19.76 -19.02
CA ASN A 46 6.43 -20.96 -19.76
C ASN A 46 7.83 -21.49 -19.41
N ARG A 47 8.49 -20.86 -18.42
CA ARG A 47 9.82 -21.21 -17.90
C ARG A 47 9.83 -21.20 -16.39
N THR A 48 10.92 -21.69 -15.81
CA THR A 48 11.19 -21.65 -14.37
C THR A 48 12.42 -20.82 -14.04
N LYS A 49 12.62 -20.48 -12.76
CA LYS A 49 13.83 -19.77 -12.31
C LYS A 49 15.11 -20.59 -12.46
N GLU A 50 15.06 -21.94 -12.43
CA GLU A 50 16.24 -22.79 -12.67
C GLU A 50 16.65 -22.75 -14.13
N ALA A 51 15.67 -22.65 -15.04
CA ALA A 51 15.94 -22.57 -16.46
C ALA A 51 16.52 -21.20 -16.89
N ARG A 52 16.16 -20.12 -16.18
CA ARG A 52 16.59 -18.73 -16.44
C ARG A 52 16.85 -17.94 -15.15
N PRO A 53 17.92 -18.25 -14.39
CA PRO A 53 18.21 -17.58 -13.11
C PRO A 53 18.39 -16.06 -13.25
N GLU A 54 18.95 -15.60 -14.37
CA GLU A 54 19.20 -14.19 -14.69
C GLU A 54 17.93 -13.33 -14.75
N ASP A 55 16.81 -13.95 -15.10
CA ASP A 55 15.50 -13.32 -15.25
C ASP A 55 14.70 -13.31 -13.95
N PHE A 56 15.23 -13.96 -12.90
CA PHE A 56 14.62 -13.95 -11.59
C PHE A 56 14.99 -12.67 -10.84
N LYS A 57 14.02 -11.79 -10.65
CA LYS A 57 14.22 -10.46 -10.05
C LYS A 57 13.54 -10.34 -8.70
N LEU A 58 14.22 -9.67 -7.77
CA LEU A 58 13.63 -9.25 -6.50
C LEU A 58 12.55 -8.20 -6.77
N THR A 59 11.38 -8.38 -6.16
CA THR A 59 10.26 -7.43 -6.25
C THR A 59 9.39 -7.60 -5.02
N LYS A 60 8.86 -6.46 -4.55
CA LYS A 60 7.99 -6.37 -3.37
C LYS A 60 6.54 -6.73 -3.67
N SER A 61 6.11 -6.68 -4.93
CA SER A 61 4.69 -6.80 -5.32
C SER A 61 4.31 -8.10 -6.00
N ARG A 62 5.30 -8.94 -6.34
CA ARG A 62 5.07 -10.21 -7.05
C ARG A 62 5.77 -11.35 -6.35
N HIS A 63 5.08 -12.49 -6.33
CA HIS A 63 5.55 -13.74 -5.75
C HIS A 63 5.57 -14.83 -6.81
N PHE A 64 6.67 -15.56 -6.90
CA PHE A 64 6.88 -16.61 -7.90
C PHE A 64 6.55 -17.98 -7.31
N PHE A 65 5.89 -18.83 -8.11
CA PHE A 65 5.48 -20.18 -7.74
C PHE A 65 5.74 -21.17 -8.87
N PHE A 66 6.12 -22.41 -8.54
CA PHE A 66 6.27 -23.50 -9.49
C PHE A 66 4.95 -24.19 -9.80
N CYS A 67 4.85 -24.74 -11.02
CA CYS A 67 3.80 -25.67 -11.42
C CYS A 67 4.35 -27.10 -11.36
N ASN A 68 3.87 -27.93 -10.44
CA ASN A 68 4.23 -29.36 -10.37
C ASN A 68 3.00 -30.22 -10.05
N SER A 69 2.81 -31.30 -10.82
CA SER A 69 1.71 -32.28 -10.71
C SER A 69 2.01 -33.46 -9.78
N ASN A 70 3.28 -33.71 -9.43
CA ASN A 70 3.73 -34.89 -8.65
C ASN A 70 3.81 -34.67 -7.13
N VAL A 71 3.38 -33.51 -6.63
CA VAL A 71 3.30 -33.28 -5.18
C VAL A 71 2.00 -33.88 -4.65
N ARG A 72 2.02 -35.18 -4.34
CA ARG A 72 0.90 -35.93 -3.71
C ARG A 72 0.84 -35.81 -2.17
N SER A 73 1.56 -34.86 -1.59
CA SER A 73 1.62 -34.66 -0.14
C SER A 73 1.41 -33.19 0.17
N LYS A 74 0.69 -32.91 1.26
CA LYS A 74 0.28 -31.64 1.88
C LYS A 74 1.42 -30.63 2.10
N SER A 75 2.12 -30.27 1.03
CA SER A 75 3.16 -29.25 0.98
C SER A 75 2.59 -28.08 0.18
N TYR A 76 1.50 -27.54 0.74
CA TYR A 76 1.29 -26.11 0.65
C TYR A 76 2.47 -25.48 1.38
N LEU A 77 3.57 -25.32 0.64
CA LEU A 77 4.49 -24.20 0.78
C LEU A 77 3.65 -22.94 0.57
N ALA A 78 2.80 -22.67 1.57
CA ALA A 78 2.47 -21.34 1.92
C ALA A 78 3.84 -20.70 2.14
N ILE A 79 4.25 -19.91 1.14
CA ILE A 79 5.28 -18.91 1.24
C ILE A 79 4.73 -17.92 2.28
N VAL A 80 4.79 -18.35 3.54
CA VAL A 80 4.49 -17.57 4.72
C VAL A 80 5.84 -17.19 5.28
N PHE A 81 6.37 -16.11 4.74
CA PHE A 81 7.44 -15.43 5.44
C PHE A 81 6.84 -14.65 6.59
N SER A 82 7.02 -15.13 7.82
CA SER A 82 7.50 -14.24 8.89
C SER A 82 8.18 -15.01 10.03
N ARG A 83 9.47 -14.68 10.21
CA ARG A 83 10.26 -14.68 11.44
C ARG A 83 10.54 -16.01 12.14
N GLY A 84 11.57 -16.69 11.63
CA GLY A 84 12.71 -17.14 12.44
C GLY A 84 12.43 -18.12 13.58
N LYS A 85 12.36 -19.41 13.26
CA LYS A 85 13.10 -20.54 13.87
C LYS A 85 12.51 -21.84 13.29
N TYR A 86 13.35 -22.66 12.69
CA TYR A 86 12.98 -24.02 12.27
C TYR A 86 13.38 -24.99 13.38
N THR A 87 12.48 -25.87 13.81
CA THR A 87 12.84 -27.09 14.55
C THR A 87 12.22 -28.28 13.85
N PHE A 88 13.05 -29.27 13.52
CA PHE A 88 12.70 -30.50 12.81
C PHE A 88 12.33 -31.57 13.84
N ASP A 89 11.17 -32.22 13.69
CA ASP A 89 10.82 -33.41 14.48
C ASP A 89 11.07 -34.67 13.63
N GLU A 90 12.08 -35.44 14.00
CA GLU A 90 12.52 -36.65 13.30
C GLU A 90 11.50 -37.80 13.36
N LYS A 91 10.48 -37.73 14.23
CA LYS A 91 9.62 -38.88 14.53
C LYS A 91 8.41 -39.05 13.60
N TYR A 92 7.94 -37.98 12.94
CA TYR A 92 6.68 -38.02 12.15
C TYR A 92 6.77 -37.44 10.74
N ASN A 93 7.93 -36.93 10.33
CA ASN A 93 8.19 -36.36 8.99
C ASN A 93 7.05 -35.48 8.44
N THR A 94 6.38 -34.73 9.32
CA THR A 94 5.24 -33.85 9.02
C THR A 94 5.32 -32.56 9.82
N LEU A 95 5.00 -31.45 9.16
CA LEU A 95 4.84 -30.13 9.78
C LEU A 95 3.44 -30.04 10.38
N LEU A 96 3.32 -29.83 11.70
CA LEU A 96 2.05 -29.53 12.35
C LEU A 96 1.75 -28.03 12.21
N PHE A 97 0.59 -27.71 11.62
CA PHE A 97 0.07 -26.36 11.43
C PHE A 97 -0.69 -25.92 12.67
N ASP A 98 -0.29 -24.83 13.30
CA ASP A 98 -1.22 -24.03 14.08
C ASP A 98 -1.92 -23.04 13.13
N SER A 99 -3.23 -23.21 13.00
CA SER A 99 -4.21 -22.35 12.30
C SER A 99 -3.71 -20.97 11.80
N PHE A 100 -3.22 -20.91 10.55
CA PHE A 100 -2.70 -19.67 9.94
C PHE A 100 -3.58 -19.20 8.77
N TYR A 101 -4.60 -18.39 9.05
CA TYR A 101 -5.19 -17.50 8.06
C TYR A 101 -4.14 -16.46 7.67
N PHE A 102 -3.83 -16.31 6.38
CA PHE A 102 -3.07 -15.16 5.87
C PHE A 102 -3.93 -13.90 6.02
N TYR A 103 -3.86 -13.26 7.18
CA TYR A 103 -4.32 -11.88 7.30
C TYR A 103 -3.40 -11.04 6.40
N LEU A 104 -3.94 -10.43 5.33
CA LEU A 104 -3.28 -9.30 4.67
C LEU A 104 -2.97 -8.27 5.76
N GLU A 105 -1.71 -8.19 6.19
CA GLU A 105 -1.33 -7.28 7.28
C GLU A 105 -1.55 -5.84 6.78
N ARG A 106 -2.45 -5.11 7.44
CA ARG A 106 -2.64 -3.68 7.19
C ARG A 106 -1.55 -2.93 7.94
N GLY A 107 -0.66 -2.27 7.21
CA GLY A 107 0.47 -1.56 7.82
C GLY A 107 0.68 -0.18 7.22
N PRO A 108 1.35 0.73 7.95
CA PRO A 108 1.73 2.02 7.38
C PRO A 108 2.66 1.80 6.18
N VAL A 109 2.51 2.66 5.17
CA VAL A 109 3.42 2.71 4.03
C VAL A 109 4.77 3.30 4.43
N GLY A 110 4.79 4.12 5.49
CA GLY A 110 6.00 4.67 6.08
C GLY A 110 6.21 6.14 5.74
N VAL A 111 5.14 6.94 5.63
CA VAL A 111 5.25 8.40 5.49
C VAL A 111 6.02 9.01 6.67
N THR A 112 5.90 8.43 7.86
CA THR A 112 6.68 8.82 9.04
C THR A 112 8.20 8.64 8.87
N ASP A 113 8.63 7.62 8.10
CA ASP A 113 10.04 7.31 7.89
C ASP A 113 10.56 7.96 6.60
N ARG A 114 11.50 8.89 6.76
CA ARG A 114 12.11 9.67 5.66
C ARG A 114 12.93 8.79 4.70
N ASN A 115 13.38 7.62 5.16
CA ASN A 115 14.08 6.65 4.31
C ASN A 115 13.10 5.80 3.48
N ALA A 116 11.89 5.59 3.99
CA ALA A 116 10.84 4.88 3.28
C ALA A 116 10.18 5.77 2.22
N ILE A 117 9.77 6.97 2.60
CA ILE A 117 9.24 8.01 1.71
C ILE A 117 10.15 9.23 1.81
N SER A 118 10.95 9.54 0.79
CA SER A 118 11.86 10.69 0.81
C SER A 118 11.10 12.03 0.76
N ASP A 119 11.76 13.14 1.16
CA ASP A 119 11.12 14.46 1.19
C ASP A 119 10.65 14.93 -0.21
N ALA A 120 11.36 14.54 -1.27
CA ALA A 120 10.96 14.81 -2.65
C ALA A 120 9.63 14.15 -3.08
N ARG A 121 9.18 13.15 -2.33
CA ARG A 121 7.89 12.45 -2.56
C ARG A 121 6.72 13.09 -1.80
N MET A 122 6.99 14.10 -0.98
CA MET A 122 5.99 14.91 -0.31
C MET A 122 5.92 16.26 -1.03
N THR A 123 4.81 16.53 -1.70
CA THR A 123 4.60 17.76 -2.47
C THR A 123 3.26 18.38 -2.12
N ALA A 124 3.04 19.63 -2.48
CA ALA A 124 1.75 20.28 -2.27
C ALA A 124 1.46 21.27 -3.39
N SER A 125 0.19 21.58 -3.56
CA SER A 125 -0.33 22.68 -4.38
C SER A 125 0.31 24.03 -4.03
N THR A 126 0.20 24.44 -2.77
CA THR A 126 0.82 25.65 -2.23
C THR A 126 1.40 25.41 -0.85
N VAL A 127 2.12 26.40 -0.33
CA VAL A 127 2.77 26.36 0.99
C VAL A 127 2.64 27.74 1.62
N PHE A 128 2.30 27.80 2.91
CA PHE A 128 2.24 29.05 3.70
C PHE A 128 3.57 29.80 3.66
N ASP A 129 4.62 29.17 4.19
CA ASP A 129 6.00 29.62 4.11
C ASP A 129 6.98 28.47 4.40
N THR A 130 8.25 28.80 4.58
CA THR A 130 9.33 27.82 4.78
C THR A 130 9.19 26.95 6.04
N ARG A 131 8.32 27.31 6.99
CA ARG A 131 8.07 26.54 8.22
C ARG A 131 7.12 25.37 8.02
N PHE A 132 6.37 25.38 6.91
CA PHE A 132 5.26 24.46 6.63
C PHE A 132 5.42 23.72 5.30
N TYR A 133 6.66 23.47 4.87
CA TYR A 133 6.93 22.70 3.66
C TYR A 133 6.19 21.35 3.65
N PRO A 134 5.86 20.79 2.48
CA PRO A 134 5.03 19.59 2.37
C PRO A 134 5.57 18.38 3.11
N TYR A 135 6.90 18.20 3.12
CA TYR A 135 7.55 17.12 3.85
C TYR A 135 7.51 17.28 5.38
N TYR A 136 7.06 18.42 5.91
CA TYR A 136 6.71 18.54 7.32
C TYR A 136 5.32 17.99 7.64
N GLY A 137 4.51 17.71 6.63
CA GLY A 137 3.21 17.07 6.75
C GLY A 137 3.27 15.56 6.99
N ARG A 138 4.37 15.00 7.50
CA ARG A 138 4.45 13.59 7.90
C ARG A 138 3.85 13.41 9.29
N LEU A 139 3.18 12.29 9.53
CA LEU A 139 2.69 11.96 10.86
C LEU A 139 3.84 12.00 11.89
N HIS A 140 3.58 12.57 13.07
CA HIS A 140 4.58 12.76 14.13
C HIS A 140 5.83 13.59 13.77
N GLU A 141 5.81 14.35 12.66
CA GLU A 141 6.94 15.19 12.30
C GLU A 141 7.30 16.20 13.40
N ASN A 142 8.60 16.40 13.60
CA ASN A 142 9.16 17.31 14.58
C ASN A 142 9.98 18.46 13.97
N ARG A 143 10.34 18.37 12.69
CA ARG A 143 11.00 19.45 11.93
C ARG A 143 10.02 20.57 11.56
N GLY A 144 10.56 21.76 11.32
CA GLY A 144 9.76 22.94 11.07
C GLY A 144 8.75 23.18 12.20
N TYR A 145 7.54 23.53 11.83
CA TYR A 145 6.42 23.64 12.76
C TYR A 145 5.67 22.29 12.92
N GLY A 146 6.11 21.24 12.23
CA GLY A 146 5.52 19.91 12.36
C GLY A 146 4.13 19.83 11.73
N GLY A 147 4.04 20.27 10.47
CA GLY A 147 2.85 20.14 9.63
C GLY A 147 3.06 20.85 8.28
N TRP A 148 2.28 20.46 7.28
CA TRP A 148 2.09 21.26 6.08
C TRP A 148 0.84 22.12 6.23
N CYS A 149 0.90 23.36 5.77
CA CYS A 149 -0.22 24.28 5.70
C CYS A 149 -0.21 24.97 4.32
N PRO A 150 -1.38 25.14 3.68
CA PRO A 150 -1.48 25.82 2.39
C PRO A 150 -1.19 27.31 2.52
N ARG A 151 -1.04 28.00 1.38
CA ARG A 151 -0.72 29.43 1.37
C ARG A 151 -1.83 30.28 1.97
N THR A 152 -3.08 29.91 1.72
CA THR A 152 -4.25 30.66 2.16
C THR A 152 -5.26 29.71 2.78
N VAL A 153 -6.26 30.27 3.47
CA VAL A 153 -7.35 29.50 4.07
C VAL A 153 -8.62 29.47 3.21
N SER A 154 -8.69 30.31 2.18
CA SER A 154 -9.88 30.48 1.35
C SER A 154 -9.92 29.54 0.15
N ASP A 155 -8.75 29.09 -0.33
CA ASP A 155 -8.68 28.12 -1.43
C ASP A 155 -8.94 26.70 -0.92
N ARG A 156 -10.07 26.13 -1.34
CA ARG A 156 -10.49 24.76 -0.98
C ARG A 156 -9.98 23.71 -1.97
N THR A 157 -9.11 24.10 -2.90
CA THR A 157 -8.47 23.21 -3.87
C THR A 157 -7.02 22.91 -3.53
N ASP A 158 -6.50 23.51 -2.44
CA ASP A 158 -5.19 23.17 -1.91
C ASP A 158 -5.15 21.71 -1.40
N TYR A 159 -4.04 21.03 -1.68
CA TYR A 159 -3.76 19.67 -1.26
C TYR A 159 -2.31 19.44 -0.83
N LEU A 160 -2.15 18.48 0.09
CA LEU A 160 -0.90 17.76 0.37
C LEU A 160 -0.89 16.46 -0.43
N GLN A 161 0.21 16.16 -1.12
CA GLN A 161 0.37 14.98 -1.96
C GLN A 161 1.53 14.10 -1.46
N VAL A 162 1.28 12.80 -1.41
CA VAL A 162 2.26 11.76 -1.11
C VAL A 162 2.42 10.83 -2.31
N ASP A 163 3.63 10.70 -2.84
CA ASP A 163 4.01 9.62 -3.77
C ASP A 163 4.58 8.43 -2.99
N MET A 164 3.85 7.32 -2.94
CA MET A 164 4.29 6.09 -2.25
C MET A 164 5.44 5.36 -2.99
N GLY A 165 5.79 5.81 -4.19
CA GLY A 165 6.86 5.29 -5.03
C GLY A 165 6.55 3.99 -5.78
N THR A 166 5.51 3.29 -5.38
CA THR A 166 4.96 2.13 -6.08
C THR A 166 3.45 2.10 -5.92
N MET A 167 2.77 1.42 -6.83
CA MET A 167 1.34 1.18 -6.74
C MET A 167 1.04 0.18 -5.62
N LEU A 168 0.21 0.56 -4.67
CA LEU A 168 -0.16 -0.20 -3.46
C LEU A 168 -1.68 -0.14 -3.24
N SER A 169 -2.21 -1.11 -2.52
CA SER A 169 -3.62 -1.16 -2.14
C SER A 169 -3.84 -0.36 -0.85
N VAL A 170 -4.30 0.88 -0.99
CA VAL A 170 -4.56 1.81 0.12
C VAL A 170 -5.83 1.41 0.84
N CYS A 171 -5.74 1.17 2.15
CA CYS A 171 -6.85 0.67 2.96
C CYS A 171 -7.23 1.57 4.14
N ALA A 172 -6.36 2.50 4.52
CA ALA A 172 -6.67 3.53 5.52
C ALA A 172 -5.75 4.74 5.36
N VAL A 173 -6.15 5.86 5.94
CA VAL A 173 -5.31 7.04 6.12
C VAL A 173 -5.37 7.51 7.57
N ALA A 174 -4.35 8.22 8.02
CA ALA A 174 -4.38 8.92 9.30
C ALA A 174 -3.97 10.38 9.14
N THR A 175 -4.61 11.26 9.91
CA THR A 175 -4.34 12.70 9.96
C THR A 175 -4.06 13.16 11.38
N GLN A 176 -3.27 14.22 11.49
CA GLN A 176 -2.92 14.91 12.73
C GLN A 176 -2.78 16.40 12.43
N GLY A 177 -3.09 17.27 13.40
CA GLY A 177 -2.89 18.72 13.27
C GLY A 177 -1.42 19.10 13.27
N GLU A 178 -1.11 20.38 13.13
CA GLU A 178 0.26 20.90 13.23
C GLU A 178 0.76 20.88 14.70
N ARG A 179 2.07 20.94 14.96
CA ARG A 179 2.60 20.66 16.31
C ARG A 179 2.65 21.88 17.25
N ILE A 180 2.97 23.07 16.74
CA ILE A 180 3.30 24.26 17.54
C ILE A 180 2.06 25.11 17.83
N ASN A 181 1.27 25.42 16.81
CA ASN A 181 0.08 26.23 16.88
C ASN A 181 -1.16 25.35 17.14
N ASN A 182 -2.29 25.97 17.45
CA ASN A 182 -3.58 25.28 17.56
C ASN A 182 -4.28 25.24 16.19
N GLU A 183 -3.60 24.64 15.21
CA GLU A 183 -3.99 24.62 13.79
C GLU A 183 -4.17 23.19 13.29
N TRP A 184 -5.36 22.88 12.78
CA TRP A 184 -5.66 21.55 12.26
C TRP A 184 -6.85 21.54 11.30
N THR A 185 -6.86 20.54 10.42
CA THR A 185 -7.97 20.24 9.53
C THR A 185 -9.05 19.42 10.25
N THR A 186 -10.29 19.91 10.28
CA THR A 186 -11.45 19.27 10.92
C THR A 186 -12.27 18.40 9.97
N SER A 187 -12.11 18.58 8.65
CA SER A 187 -12.60 17.62 7.65
C SER A 187 -11.80 17.71 6.36
N TYR A 188 -11.71 16.60 5.61
CA TYR A 188 -10.93 16.52 4.39
C TYR A 188 -11.53 15.56 3.36
N LYS A 189 -11.11 15.68 2.10
CA LYS A 189 -11.38 14.74 1.01
C LYS A 189 -10.08 14.11 0.52
N LEU A 190 -10.20 12.98 -0.17
CA LEU A 190 -9.07 12.30 -0.81
C LEU A 190 -9.24 12.28 -2.31
N GLN A 191 -8.13 12.44 -3.03
CA GLN A 191 -8.01 11.95 -4.40
C GLN A 191 -6.84 10.99 -4.50
N LEU A 192 -6.97 9.97 -5.33
CA LEU A 192 -5.97 8.95 -5.54
C LEU A 192 -5.65 8.81 -7.02
N SER A 193 -4.41 8.46 -7.32
CA SER A 193 -3.94 8.30 -8.69
C SER A 193 -2.90 7.18 -8.79
N THR A 194 -2.89 6.50 -9.94
CA THR A 194 -1.89 5.48 -10.28
C THR A 194 -0.73 6.06 -11.09
N ASP A 195 -0.95 7.16 -11.83
CA ASP A 195 -0.01 7.75 -12.79
C ASP A 195 0.45 9.18 -12.42
N GLY A 196 -0.23 9.83 -11.47
CA GLY A 196 0.02 11.22 -11.06
C GLY A 196 -0.59 12.27 -12.01
N VAL A 197 -1.26 11.85 -13.08
CA VAL A 197 -1.88 12.69 -14.11
C VAL A 197 -3.39 12.65 -13.98
N THR A 198 -3.98 11.45 -13.93
CA THR A 198 -5.42 11.22 -13.80
C THR A 198 -5.76 11.00 -12.33
N TRP A 199 -6.62 11.84 -11.78
CA TRP A 199 -6.97 11.82 -10.35
C TRP A 199 -8.43 11.45 -10.15
N ASN A 200 -8.67 10.44 -9.32
CA ASN A 200 -10.00 9.99 -8.96
C ASN A 200 -10.34 10.44 -7.54
N VAL A 201 -11.53 11.01 -7.36
CA VAL A 201 -12.05 11.34 -6.03
C VAL A 201 -12.38 10.05 -5.31
N PHE A 202 -12.03 9.95 -4.02
CA PHE A 202 -12.51 8.85 -3.20
C PHE A 202 -13.99 9.06 -2.89
N GLU A 203 -14.81 8.13 -3.35
CA GLU A 203 -16.26 8.16 -3.18
C GLU A 203 -16.72 7.01 -2.29
N GLU A 204 -17.79 7.25 -1.55
CA GLU A 204 -18.50 6.23 -0.79
C GLU A 204 -19.98 6.34 -1.17
N ILE A 205 -20.58 5.23 -1.63
CA ILE A 205 -21.98 5.19 -2.10
C ILE A 205 -22.23 6.27 -3.19
N ASN A 206 -21.35 6.31 -4.22
CA ASN A 206 -21.42 7.24 -5.37
C ASN A 206 -21.42 8.74 -5.00
N THR A 207 -20.87 9.10 -3.84
CA THR A 207 -20.73 10.48 -3.42
C THR A 207 -19.32 10.74 -2.91
N ALA A 208 -18.77 11.91 -3.24
CA ALA A 208 -17.44 12.32 -2.76
C ALA A 208 -17.39 12.28 -1.23
N LYS A 209 -16.56 11.39 -0.68
CA LYS A 209 -16.49 11.17 0.76
C LYS A 209 -15.77 12.33 1.45
N VAL A 210 -16.45 12.94 2.41
CA VAL A 210 -15.85 13.87 3.37
C VAL A 210 -15.54 13.12 4.65
N PHE A 211 -14.25 13.06 5.01
CA PHE A 211 -13.78 12.43 6.23
C PHE A 211 -13.79 13.44 7.37
N PRO A 212 -14.31 13.08 8.57
CA PRO A 212 -14.08 13.88 9.76
C PRO A 212 -12.59 13.81 10.13
N GLY A 213 -11.98 14.98 10.30
CA GLY A 213 -10.56 15.13 10.62
C GLY A 213 -10.32 15.21 12.12
N ASN A 214 -9.43 16.12 12.50
CA ASN A 214 -8.93 16.26 13.86
C ASN A 214 -9.79 17.23 14.69
N SER A 215 -9.84 16.98 16.01
CA SER A 215 -10.45 17.88 17.01
C SER A 215 -9.42 18.68 17.80
N ASP A 216 -8.14 18.34 17.66
CA ASP A 216 -7.01 18.96 18.32
C ASP A 216 -5.74 18.75 17.47
N ARG A 217 -4.62 19.30 17.93
CA ARG A 217 -3.35 19.30 17.20
C ARG A 217 -2.49 18.03 17.42
N HIS A 218 -2.80 17.21 18.42
CA HIS A 218 -1.96 16.11 18.91
C HIS A 218 -2.51 14.72 18.59
N SER A 219 -3.83 14.53 18.64
CA SER A 219 -4.48 13.25 18.45
C SER A 219 -4.38 12.79 17.00
N VAL A 220 -4.04 11.52 16.80
CA VAL A 220 -4.04 10.89 15.47
C VAL A 220 -5.44 10.36 15.19
N VAL A 221 -6.05 10.82 14.11
CA VAL A 221 -7.35 10.34 13.65
C VAL A 221 -7.13 9.44 12.45
N LYS A 222 -7.54 8.17 12.56
CA LYS A 222 -7.37 7.15 11.50
C LYS A 222 -8.73 6.75 10.94
N HIS A 223 -8.84 6.71 9.61
CA HIS A 223 -10.02 6.25 8.90
C HIS A 223 -9.68 5.09 7.96
N PHE A 224 -10.40 3.99 8.12
CA PHE A 224 -10.39 2.91 7.13
C PHE A 224 -11.24 3.31 5.93
N LEU A 225 -10.75 3.01 4.74
CA LEU A 225 -11.50 3.19 3.52
C LEU A 225 -12.54 2.06 3.40
N ALA A 226 -13.77 2.41 3.01
CA ALA A 226 -14.84 1.43 2.80
C ALA A 226 -14.49 0.41 1.70
N THR A 227 -13.65 0.81 0.75
CA THR A 227 -13.07 -0.06 -0.27
C THR A 227 -11.61 0.30 -0.44
N ASP A 228 -10.76 -0.73 -0.52
CA ASP A 228 -9.34 -0.56 -0.79
C ASP A 228 -9.13 -0.03 -2.21
N VAL A 229 -8.21 0.92 -2.37
CA VAL A 229 -7.97 1.58 -3.66
C VAL A 229 -6.52 1.37 -4.09
N MET A 230 -6.35 0.87 -5.32
CA MET A 230 -5.03 0.79 -5.94
C MET A 230 -4.56 2.17 -6.35
N ALA A 231 -3.48 2.64 -5.72
CA ALA A 231 -2.93 3.95 -5.98
C ALA A 231 -1.41 3.97 -5.79
N ARG A 232 -0.73 4.88 -6.47
CA ARG A 232 0.65 5.26 -6.15
C ARG A 232 0.69 6.59 -5.42
N TYR A 233 -0.23 7.48 -5.75
CA TYR A 233 -0.31 8.83 -5.20
C TYR A 233 -1.61 9.03 -4.42
N VAL A 234 -1.52 9.76 -3.31
CA VAL A 234 -2.67 10.18 -2.51
C VAL A 234 -2.57 11.68 -2.27
N ARG A 235 -3.66 12.41 -2.54
CA ARG A 235 -3.84 13.82 -2.21
C ARG A 235 -4.86 13.97 -1.09
N PHE A 236 -4.50 14.76 -0.10
CA PHE A 236 -5.36 15.17 1.01
C PHE A 236 -5.79 16.61 0.79
N TYR A 237 -7.09 16.83 0.64
CA TYR A 237 -7.69 18.15 0.44
C TYR A 237 -8.40 18.59 1.71
N PRO A 238 -7.85 19.56 2.48
CA PRO A 238 -8.57 20.15 3.60
C PRO A 238 -9.89 20.80 3.15
N VAL A 239 -10.97 20.59 3.90
CA VAL A 239 -12.29 21.17 3.60
C VAL A 239 -12.71 22.16 4.68
N THR A 240 -12.65 21.75 5.95
CA THR A 240 -12.88 22.61 7.10
C THR A 240 -11.72 22.50 8.08
N TYR A 241 -11.50 23.52 8.91
CA TYR A 241 -10.34 23.60 9.80
C TYR A 241 -10.64 24.43 11.05
N HIS A 242 -9.74 24.30 12.04
CA HIS A 242 -9.65 25.17 13.20
C HIS A 242 -8.39 26.03 13.06
N THR A 243 -8.55 27.36 13.12
CA THR A 243 -7.51 28.39 12.92
C THR A 243 -6.85 28.37 11.53
N PHE A 244 -6.25 27.25 11.12
CA PHE A 244 -5.63 27.06 9.80
C PHE A 244 -5.69 25.60 9.33
N PRO A 245 -5.90 25.31 8.02
CA PRO A 245 -6.02 23.95 7.46
C PRO A 245 -4.67 23.20 7.35
N CYS A 246 -4.04 22.94 8.48
CA CYS A 246 -2.77 22.21 8.52
C CYS A 246 -2.97 20.69 8.63
N LEU A 247 -2.02 19.94 8.09
CA LEU A 247 -2.02 18.47 8.05
C LEU A 247 -0.65 17.88 8.36
N ARG A 248 -0.68 16.79 9.13
CA ARG A 248 0.30 15.70 9.14
C ARG A 248 -0.40 14.40 8.78
N VAL A 249 0.20 13.54 7.95
CA VAL A 249 -0.48 12.37 7.38
C VAL A 249 0.35 11.09 7.40
N GLU A 250 -0.34 9.95 7.42
CA GLU A 250 0.20 8.61 7.13
C GLU A 250 -0.81 7.83 6.27
N ILE A 251 -0.31 6.89 5.46
CA ILE A 251 -1.14 6.06 4.58
C ILE A 251 -0.93 4.60 4.98
N PHE A 252 -2.00 3.82 5.04
CA PHE A 252 -1.93 2.39 5.33
C PHE A 252 -2.32 1.60 4.11
N VAL A 253 -1.59 0.51 3.90
CA VAL A 253 -1.76 -0.39 2.76
C VAL A 253 -1.90 -1.82 3.25
N ARG A 254 -2.57 -2.66 2.46
CA ARG A 254 -2.46 -4.12 2.64
C ARG A 254 -1.07 -4.57 2.16
N LYS A 255 -0.38 -5.37 2.97
CA LYS A 255 0.93 -5.96 2.66
C LYS A 255 0.80 -7.46 2.40
#